data_AF-A0A1J5GQK7-F1
#
_entry.id   AF-A0A1J5GQK7-F1
#
_cell.length_a   1.000
_cell.length_b   1.000
_cell.length_c   1.000
_cell.angle_alpha   90.00
_cell.angle_beta   90.00
_cell.angle_gamma   90.00
#
_symmetry.space_group_name_H-M   'P 1'
#
loop_
_entity.id
_entity.type
_entity.pdbx_description
1 polymer ?
#
loop_
_entity_poly.entity_id
_entity_poly.type
_entity_poly.pdbx_seq_one_letter_code
_entity_poly.pdbx_strand_id
1 'polypeptide(L)'
;MPIVIKAKKSESTSDLIRKFKKAVAATGIVQIVKDRRYFKKPSKFKAEKTATNSRLKRRARSLKKMKNISPQALIRINQKLGKT
;
A
#
# COMPACT_ATOMS: atom_id res chain seq x y z
N MET A 1 6.35 15.83 3.88
CA MET A 1 5.21 16.25 3.04
C MET A 1 3.96 16.24 3.89
N PRO A 2 3.35 17.40 4.19
CA PRO A 2 2.12 17.44 4.98
C PRO A 2 0.93 16.95 4.15
N ILE A 3 0.08 16.10 4.73
CA ILE A 3 -1.21 15.73 4.14
C ILE A 3 -2.24 16.68 4.71
N VAL A 4 -2.68 17.65 3.92
CA VAL A 4 -3.71 18.62 4.31
C VAL A 4 -5.00 18.29 3.58
N ILE A 5 -6.08 18.03 4.33
CA ILE A 5 -7.41 17.80 3.76
C ILE A 5 -8.34 18.88 4.30
N LYS A 6 -8.83 19.71 3.39
CA LYS A 6 -9.80 20.76 3.71
C LYS A 6 -11.21 20.16 3.69
N ALA A 7 -12.01 20.53 4.69
CA ALA A 7 -13.43 20.16 4.74
C ALA A 7 -14.22 20.95 3.69
N LYS A 8 -15.22 20.31 3.10
CA LYS A 8 -16.25 20.98 2.29
C LYS A 8 -17.49 21.23 3.16
N LYS A 9 -18.28 22.26 2.83
CA LYS A 9 -19.45 22.68 3.60
C LYS A 9 -20.50 21.56 3.82
N SER A 10 -20.57 20.59 2.92
CA SER A 10 -21.53 19.47 2.97
C SER A 10 -20.96 18.17 3.54
N GLU A 11 -19.70 18.15 3.97
CA GLU A 11 -19.04 16.93 4.43
C GLU A 11 -19.14 16.75 5.93
N SER A 12 -19.48 15.54 6.35
CA SER A 12 -19.43 15.15 7.74
C SER A 12 -17.98 14.95 8.20
N THR A 13 -17.73 15.08 9.50
CA THR A 13 -16.41 14.82 10.10
C THR A 13 -15.93 13.39 9.81
N SER A 14 -16.84 12.42 9.76
CA SER A 14 -16.50 11.01 9.49
C SER A 14 -16.00 10.81 8.06
N ASP A 15 -16.57 11.52 7.08
CA ASP A 15 -16.12 11.52 5.69
C ASP A 15 -14.71 12.12 5.56
N LEU A 16 -14.44 13.21 6.29
CA LEU A 16 -13.13 13.84 6.34
C LEU A 16 -12.06 12.86 6.87
N ILE A 17 -12.36 12.18 7.99
CA ILE A 17 -11.47 11.17 8.57
C ILE A 17 -11.24 10.02 7.59
N ARG A 18 -12.28 9.55 6.88
CA ARG A 18 -12.14 8.49 5.88
C ARG A 18 -11.22 8.91 4.73
N LYS A 19 -11.37 10.14 4.23
CA LYS A 19 -10.48 10.68 3.18
C LYS A 19 -9.04 10.80 3.66
N PHE A 20 -8.85 11.27 4.89
CA PHE A 20 -7.53 11.36 5.51
C PHE A 20 -6.86 10.00 5.62
N LYS A 21 -7.57 9.00 6.15
CA LYS A 21 -7.07 7.62 6.23
C LYS A 21 -6.68 7.08 4.84
N LYS A 22 -7.48 7.35 3.80
CA LYS A 22 -7.15 6.95 2.42
C LYS A 22 -5.88 7.64 1.90
N ALA A 23 -5.72 8.95 2.12
CA ALA A 23 -4.53 9.69 1.70
C ALA A 23 -3.25 9.23 2.44
N VAL A 24 -3.35 9.00 3.75
CA VAL A 24 -2.27 8.45 4.59
C VAL A 24 -1.88 7.04 4.13
N ALA A 25 -2.86 6.19 3.79
CA ALA A 25 -2.59 4.85 3.29
C ALA A 25 -1.94 4.87 1.90
N ALA A 26 -2.37 5.78 1.00
CA ALA A 26 -1.82 5.91 -0.35
C ALA A 26 -0.37 6.37 -0.35
N THR A 27 -0.01 7.30 0.54
CA THR A 27 1.36 7.80 0.69
C THR A 27 2.28 6.81 1.41
N GLY A 28 1.73 5.87 2.16
CA GLY A 28 2.51 4.88 2.91
C GLY A 28 3.35 5.47 4.05
N ILE A 29 3.07 6.72 4.46
CA ILE A 29 3.90 7.50 5.39
C ILE A 29 4.12 6.79 6.73
N VAL A 30 3.12 6.07 7.23
CA VAL A 30 3.20 5.32 8.49
C VAL A 30 4.28 4.23 8.40
N GLN A 31 4.36 3.52 7.27
CA GLN A 31 5.35 2.48 7.07
C GLN A 31 6.76 3.08 6.93
N ILE A 32 6.89 4.19 6.20
CA ILE A 32 8.16 4.92 6.05
C ILE A 32 8.71 5.35 7.42
N VAL A 33 7.86 5.92 8.27
CA VAL A 33 8.26 6.35 9.63
C VAL A 33 8.68 5.15 10.47
N LYS A 34 7.96 4.02 10.40
CA LYS A 34 8.36 2.79 11.10
C LYS A 34 9.70 2.24 10.63
N ASP A 35 9.93 2.23 9.32
CA ASP A 35 11.17 1.70 8.74
C ASP A 35 12.38 2.61 9.03
N ARG A 36 12.15 3.91 9.23
CA ARG A 36 13.18 4.89 9.60
C ARG A 36 13.37 5.07 11.10
N ARG A 37 12.52 4.46 11.94
CA ARG A 37 12.59 4.60 13.40
C ARG A 37 13.91 4.10 13.98
N TYR A 38 14.48 3.07 13.39
CA TYR A 38 15.74 2.47 13.82
C TYR A 38 16.65 2.23 12.62
N PHE A 39 17.96 2.27 12.86
CA PHE A 39 18.93 1.88 11.84
C PHE A 39 18.75 0.41 11.46
N LYS A 40 18.67 0.14 10.16
CA LYS A 40 18.69 -1.21 9.59
C LYS A 40 19.87 -1.33 8.63
N LYS A 41 20.57 -2.46 8.67
CA LYS A 41 21.66 -2.74 7.73
C LYS A 41 21.12 -2.85 6.28
N PRO A 42 21.88 -2.44 5.25
CA PRO A 42 21.53 -2.59 3.84
C PRO A 42 21.07 -4.00 3.44
N SER A 43 21.70 -5.04 4.02
CA SER A 43 21.33 -6.44 3.79
C SER A 43 19.91 -6.77 4.25
N LYS A 44 19.46 -6.19 5.37
CA LYS A 44 18.09 -6.39 5.88
C LYS A 44 17.06 -5.74 4.96
N PHE A 45 17.33 -4.55 4.43
CA PHE A 45 16.45 -3.92 3.43
C PHE A 45 16.29 -4.78 2.17
N LYS A 46 17.40 -5.34 1.66
CA LYS A 46 17.37 -6.25 0.50
C LYS A 46 16.55 -7.52 0.80
N ALA A 47 16.75 -8.12 1.97
CA ALA A 47 16.02 -9.31 2.38
C ALA A 47 14.51 -9.05 2.50
N GLU A 48 14.11 -7.95 3.15
CA GLU A 48 12.70 -7.53 3.27
C GLU A 48 12.05 -7.28 1.90
N LYS A 49 12.76 -6.62 0.98
CA LYS A 49 12.30 -6.39 -0.39
C LYS A 49 12.09 -7.70 -1.15
N THR A 50 13.02 -8.64 -1.05
CA THR A 50 12.88 -9.96 -1.69
C THR A 50 11.71 -10.75 -1.11
N ALA A 51 11.57 -10.76 0.22
CA ALA A 51 10.47 -11.45 0.89
C ALA A 51 9.09 -10.88 0.51
N THR A 52 8.95 -9.56 0.48
CA THR A 52 7.70 -8.89 0.07
C THR A 52 7.36 -9.19 -1.39
N ASN A 53 8.32 -9.11 -2.30
CA ASN A 53 8.13 -9.46 -3.71
C ASN A 53 7.75 -10.94 -3.91
N SER A 54 8.40 -11.86 -3.20
CA SER A 54 8.08 -13.29 -3.24
C SER A 54 6.64 -13.55 -2.80
N ARG A 55 6.23 -12.94 -1.68
CA ARG A 55 4.85 -13.03 -1.15
C ARG A 55 3.84 -12.49 -2.16
N LEU A 56 4.13 -11.35 -2.79
CA LEU A 56 3.25 -10.76 -3.81
C LEU A 56 3.15 -11.63 -5.06
N LYS A 57 4.26 -12.18 -5.55
CA LYS A 57 4.27 -13.13 -6.69
C LYS A 57 3.45 -14.39 -6.38
N ARG A 58 3.57 -14.94 -5.16
CA ARG A 58 2.76 -16.09 -4.73
C ARG A 58 1.27 -15.74 -4.71
N ARG A 59 0.92 -14.58 -4.15
CA ARG A 59 -0.46 -14.09 -4.11
C ARG A 59 -1.02 -13.86 -5.50
N ALA A 60 -0.27 -13.25 -6.41
CA ALA A 60 -0.67 -13.03 -7.80
C ALA A 60 -1.01 -14.35 -8.51
N ARG A 61 -0.15 -15.38 -8.33
CA ARG A 61 -0.39 -16.72 -8.89
C ARG A 61 -1.63 -17.38 -8.31
N SER A 62 -1.83 -17.28 -7.00
CA SER A 62 -3.02 -17.82 -6.33
C SER A 62 -4.29 -17.14 -6.83
N LEU A 63 -4.30 -15.81 -6.96
CA LEU A 63 -5.44 -15.06 -7.46
C LEU A 63 -5.76 -15.38 -8.92
N LYS A 64 -4.77 -15.56 -9.79
CA LYS A 64 -5.05 -15.99 -11.18
C LYS A 64 -5.80 -17.33 -11.27
N LYS A 65 -5.71 -18.19 -10.25
CA LYS A 65 -6.37 -19.50 -10.22
C LYS A 65 -7.81 -19.46 -9.70
N MET A 66 -8.26 -18.39 -9.04
CA MET A 66 -9.64 -18.35 -8.51
C MET A 66 -10.60 -17.82 -9.56
N LYS A 67 -11.79 -18.45 -9.68
CA LYS A 67 -12.76 -18.20 -10.75
C LYS A 67 -13.48 -16.84 -10.65
N ASN A 68 -13.63 -16.28 -9.44
CA ASN A 68 -14.47 -15.11 -9.17
C ASN A 68 -13.68 -13.93 -8.58
N ILE A 69 -12.57 -13.54 -9.21
CA ILE A 69 -11.75 -12.42 -8.74
C ILE A 69 -12.03 -11.15 -9.52
N SER A 70 -12.17 -10.05 -8.78
CA SER A 70 -12.22 -8.72 -9.39
C SER A 70 -10.95 -8.44 -10.20
N PRO A 71 -11.06 -8.01 -11.47
CA PRO A 71 -9.91 -7.62 -12.30
C PRO A 71 -9.03 -6.56 -11.60
N GLN A 72 -9.66 -5.66 -10.84
CA GLN A 72 -8.97 -4.62 -10.07
C GLN A 72 -7.99 -5.18 -9.02
N ALA A 73 -8.27 -6.34 -8.42
CA ALA A 73 -7.36 -6.96 -7.47
C ALA A 73 -6.07 -7.46 -8.14
N LEU A 74 -6.18 -8.00 -9.36
CA LEU A 74 -5.02 -8.44 -10.15
C LEU A 74 -4.19 -7.23 -10.60
N ILE A 75 -4.84 -6.18 -11.11
CA ILE A 75 -4.19 -4.93 -11.52
C ILE A 75 -3.38 -4.34 -10.37
N ARG A 76 -3.98 -4.19 -9.18
CA ARG A 76 -3.28 -3.65 -8.00
C ARG A 76 -2.06 -4.47 -7.59
N ILE A 77 -2.11 -5.79 -7.72
CA ILE A 77 -0.98 -6.65 -7.34
C ILE A 77 0.12 -6.61 -8.40
N ASN A 78 -0.23 -6.53 -9.68
CA ASN A 78 0.74 -6.34 -10.77
C ASN A 78 1.44 -4.98 -10.68
N GLN A 79 0.68 -3.91 -10.40
CA GLN A 79 1.23 -2.58 -10.12
C GLN A 79 2.23 -2.60 -8.95
N LYS A 80 1.89 -3.28 -7.85
CA LYS A 80 2.83 -3.47 -6.71
C LYS A 80 4.07 -4.28 -7.05
N LEU A 81 4.00 -5.15 -8.05
CA LEU A 81 5.13 -5.92 -8.56
C LEU A 81 5.95 -5.17 -9.62
N GLY A 82 5.54 -3.94 -9.99
CA GLY A 82 6.18 -3.17 -11.06
C GLY A 82 6.00 -3.76 -12.45
N LYS A 83 4.98 -4.60 -12.64
CA LYS A 83 4.60 -5.11 -13.96
C LYS A 83 3.58 -4.15 -14.54
N THR A 84 3.98 -3.41 -15.57
CA THR A 84 3.10 -2.62 -16.45
C THR A 84 2.17 -3.54 -17.21
#